data_AF-A0A7C4Q335-F1
#
_entry.id   AF-A0A7C4Q335-F1
#
_cell.length_a   1.000
_cell.length_b   1.000
_cell.length_c   1.000
_cell.angle_alpha   90.00
_cell.angle_beta   90.00
_cell.angle_gamma   90.00
#
_symmetry.space_group_name_H-M   'P 1'
#
loop_
_entity.id
_entity.type
_entity.pdbx_description
1 polymer ?
#
loop_
_entity_poly.entity_id
_entity_poly.type
_entity_poly.pdbx_seq_one_letter_code
_entity_poly.pdbx_strand_id
1 'polypeptide(L)'
;GSHRIEGIGDKHVPWIHNVKNTDMVVAIDDNSVVNLLRLFNEPAGREYLVKKGVPAELVQQLDLFGFSGIANMLSAIKAAKYYEMGENDIMLFVMTDSMELYSSRIQEYREQFGEFTPFDAAEAFARDLHGETTDHLIELTYADRRRVHNLKYYTWVEQQGKTYEEILAQWYDPNYWTDIQKQVPEIDALITEFNERAGLL
;
A
#
# COMPACT_ATOMS: atom_id res chain seq x y z
N GLY A 1 -15.99 0.36 2.98
CA GLY A 1 -15.67 0.06 4.39
C GLY A 1 -14.78 1.16 4.94
N SER A 2 -14.71 1.29 6.25
CA SER A 2 -13.59 1.96 6.92
C SER A 2 -12.48 0.93 7.16
N HIS A 3 -11.22 1.31 6.99
CA HIS A 3 -10.04 0.50 7.34
C HIS A 3 -9.01 1.42 8.02
N ARG A 4 -7.99 0.81 8.65
CA ARG A 4 -6.92 1.52 9.39
C ARG A 4 -5.61 1.66 8.62
N ILE A 5 -5.53 1.14 7.39
CA ILE A 5 -4.32 1.26 6.57
C ILE A 5 -4.21 2.68 6.00
N GLU A 6 -3.44 3.54 6.64
CA GLU A 6 -3.21 4.92 6.19
C GLU A 6 -2.45 4.96 4.85
N GLY A 7 -2.82 5.91 3.99
CA GLY A 7 -2.19 6.17 2.70
C GLY A 7 -2.73 5.37 1.50
N ILE A 8 -3.60 4.38 1.70
CA ILE A 8 -4.23 3.59 0.62
C ILE A 8 -5.70 3.32 0.90
N GLY A 9 -6.38 2.56 0.03
CA GLY A 9 -7.74 2.05 0.29
C GLY A 9 -8.86 3.05 0.02
N ASP A 10 -8.64 3.97 -0.92
CA ASP A 10 -9.70 4.83 -1.44
C ASP A 10 -10.95 4.02 -1.80
N LYS A 11 -12.12 4.55 -1.44
CA LYS A 11 -13.42 3.86 -1.60
C LYS A 11 -13.87 3.77 -3.08
N HIS A 12 -12.99 4.05 -4.03
CA HIS A 12 -13.23 4.06 -5.47
C HIS A 12 -11.90 3.85 -6.22
N VAL A 13 -11.98 3.43 -7.48
CA VAL A 13 -10.79 3.33 -8.34
C VAL A 13 -10.36 4.76 -8.75
N PRO A 14 -9.12 5.19 -8.46
CA PRO A 14 -8.67 6.54 -8.81
C PRO A 14 -8.74 6.81 -10.32
N TRP A 15 -9.09 8.04 -10.70
CA TRP A 15 -9.22 8.41 -12.13
C TRP A 15 -7.95 8.11 -12.92
N ILE A 16 -6.80 8.47 -12.33
CA ILE A 16 -5.47 8.35 -12.92
C ILE A 16 -4.88 6.94 -12.87
N HIS A 17 -5.58 5.95 -12.31
CA HIS A 17 -5.07 4.59 -12.22
C HIS A 17 -5.16 3.87 -13.57
N ASN A 18 -4.02 3.60 -14.21
CA ASN A 18 -3.96 2.81 -15.44
C ASN A 18 -4.09 1.30 -15.13
N VAL A 19 -5.34 0.82 -15.04
CA VAL A 19 -5.68 -0.58 -14.69
C VAL A 19 -5.09 -1.60 -15.67
N LYS A 20 -4.73 -1.20 -16.91
CA LYS A 20 -4.13 -2.12 -17.89
C LYS A 20 -2.77 -2.65 -17.41
N ASN A 21 -2.06 -1.88 -16.59
CA ASN A 21 -0.76 -2.22 -16.01
C ASN A 21 -0.87 -2.89 -14.63
N THR A 22 -2.07 -3.35 -14.25
CA THR A 22 -2.30 -4.03 -12.97
C THR A 22 -2.63 -5.48 -13.22
N ASP A 23 -1.72 -6.37 -12.83
CA ASP A 23 -1.86 -7.81 -13.04
C ASP A 23 -2.51 -8.51 -11.85
N MET A 24 -2.51 -7.92 -10.65
CA MET A 24 -3.06 -8.53 -9.45
C MET A 24 -3.67 -7.48 -8.52
N VAL A 25 -4.73 -7.87 -7.80
CA VAL A 25 -5.26 -7.11 -6.67
C VAL A 25 -5.24 -8.01 -5.44
N VAL A 26 -4.69 -7.49 -4.35
CA VAL A 26 -4.55 -8.20 -3.08
C VAL A 26 -5.31 -7.42 -2.01
N ALA A 27 -6.14 -8.10 -1.23
CA ALA A 27 -6.74 -7.52 -0.03
C ALA A 27 -5.96 -7.98 1.21
N ILE A 28 -5.69 -7.01 2.10
CA ILE A 28 -4.95 -7.21 3.35
C ILE A 28 -5.88 -6.85 4.51
N ASP A 29 -5.92 -7.70 5.54
CA ASP A 29 -6.62 -7.40 6.78
C ASP A 29 -5.90 -6.27 7.52
N ASP A 30 -6.64 -5.20 7.83
CA ASP A 30 -6.07 -4.05 8.51
C ASP A 30 -5.66 -4.37 9.96
N ASN A 31 -6.23 -5.41 10.58
CA ASN A 31 -5.76 -5.90 11.88
C ASN A 31 -4.34 -6.46 11.78
N SER A 32 -4.02 -7.21 10.72
CA SER A 32 -2.68 -7.76 10.53
C SER A 32 -1.66 -6.64 10.37
N VAL A 33 -2.01 -5.57 9.64
CA VAL A 33 -1.17 -4.37 9.55
C VAL A 33 -0.96 -3.72 10.91
N VAL A 34 -2.02 -3.54 11.71
CA VAL A 34 -1.93 -2.94 13.06
C VAL A 34 -1.05 -3.79 13.99
N ASN A 35 -1.24 -5.11 14.00
CA ASN A 35 -0.48 -6.01 14.87
C ASN A 35 1.01 -6.03 14.50
N LEU A 36 1.33 -6.05 13.21
CA LEU A 36 2.72 -6.00 12.75
C LEU A 36 3.36 -4.63 13.00
N LEU A 37 2.59 -3.56 12.88
CA LEU A 37 3.05 -2.23 13.24
C LEU A 37 3.45 -2.17 14.72
N ARG A 38 2.67 -2.77 15.62
CA ARG A 38 3.04 -2.89 17.03
C ARG A 38 4.24 -3.82 17.23
N LEU A 39 4.31 -4.95 16.53
CA LEU A 39 5.46 -5.87 16.56
C LEU A 39 6.78 -5.17 16.18
N PHE A 40 6.73 -4.27 15.19
CA PHE A 40 7.91 -3.57 14.66
C PHE A 40 8.34 -2.37 15.51
N ASN A 41 7.43 -1.77 16.28
CA ASN A 41 7.67 -0.49 16.97
C ASN A 41 7.66 -0.60 18.50
N GLU A 42 6.99 -1.59 19.08
CA GLU A 42 6.90 -1.74 20.54
C GLU A 42 8.06 -2.58 21.11
N PRO A 43 8.54 -2.27 22.34
CA PRO A 43 9.71 -2.94 22.93
C PRO A 43 9.60 -4.47 22.96
N ALA A 44 8.46 -5.00 23.41
CA ALA A 44 8.23 -6.45 23.48
C ALA A 44 8.30 -7.11 22.09
N GLY A 45 7.85 -6.42 21.05
CA GLY A 45 7.90 -6.91 19.68
C GLY A 45 9.33 -6.96 19.13
N ARG A 46 10.08 -5.87 19.31
CA ARG A 46 11.50 -5.81 18.90
C ARG A 46 12.35 -6.86 19.62
N GLU A 47 12.16 -7.01 20.94
CA GLU A 47 12.85 -8.06 21.71
C GLU A 47 12.50 -9.47 21.22
N TYR A 48 11.23 -9.70 20.86
CA TYR A 48 10.78 -10.98 20.32
C TYR A 48 11.45 -11.30 18.98
N LEU A 49 11.51 -10.33 18.06
CA LEU A 49 12.16 -10.50 16.75
C LEU A 49 13.66 -10.82 16.87
N VAL A 50 14.37 -10.15 17.78
CA VAL A 50 15.78 -10.47 18.07
C VAL A 50 15.92 -11.88 18.62
N LYS A 51 15.03 -12.31 19.54
CA LYS A 51 15.00 -13.70 20.04
C LYS A 51 14.71 -14.73 18.94
N LYS A 52 14.02 -14.35 17.88
CA LYS A 52 13.77 -15.17 16.68
C LYS A 52 14.93 -15.17 15.67
N GLY A 53 16.01 -14.45 15.96
CA GLY A 53 17.21 -14.43 15.15
C GLY A 53 17.24 -13.33 14.08
N VAL A 54 16.29 -12.39 14.10
CA VAL A 54 16.37 -11.20 13.23
C VAL A 54 17.51 -10.31 13.72
N PRO A 55 18.44 -9.88 12.85
CA PRO A 55 19.55 -9.02 13.25
C PRO A 55 19.06 -7.74 13.95
N ALA A 56 19.68 -7.39 15.08
CA ALA A 56 19.27 -6.22 15.87
C ALA A 56 19.32 -4.91 15.08
N GLU A 57 20.30 -4.76 14.19
CA GLU A 57 20.45 -3.61 13.29
C GLU A 57 19.24 -3.45 12.35
N LEU A 58 18.69 -4.56 11.86
CA LEU A 58 17.48 -4.55 11.03
C LEU A 58 16.25 -4.24 11.87
N VAL A 59 16.12 -4.85 13.06
CA VAL A 59 14.98 -4.60 13.97
C VAL A 59 14.87 -3.13 14.35
N GLN A 60 16.01 -2.43 14.49
CA GLN A 60 16.04 -1.00 14.78
C GLN A 60 15.56 -0.11 13.63
N GLN A 61 15.41 -0.65 12.41
CA GLN A 61 14.94 0.08 11.23
C GLN A 61 13.50 -0.28 10.85
N LEU A 62 12.83 -1.17 11.58
CA LEU A 62 11.47 -1.60 11.21
C LEU A 62 10.41 -0.51 11.42
N ASP A 63 10.73 0.59 12.12
CA ASP A 63 9.92 1.80 12.16
C ASP A 63 9.86 2.56 10.82
N LEU A 64 10.73 2.20 9.86
CA LEU A 64 10.60 2.66 8.48
C LEU A 64 9.38 2.06 7.76
N PHE A 65 8.75 1.03 8.32
CA PHE A 65 7.52 0.44 7.80
C PHE A 65 6.30 1.13 8.41
N GLY A 66 5.75 2.13 7.70
CA GLY A 66 4.43 2.68 7.97
C GLY A 66 3.29 1.72 7.58
N PHE A 67 2.04 2.14 7.77
CA PHE A 67 0.86 1.29 7.57
C PHE A 67 0.78 0.68 6.17
N SER A 68 0.86 1.52 5.13
CA SER A 68 0.79 1.06 3.73
C SER A 68 2.07 0.31 3.32
N GLY A 69 3.22 0.63 3.91
CA GLY A 69 4.46 -0.14 3.75
C GLY A 69 4.33 -1.58 4.25
N ILE A 70 3.73 -1.79 5.43
CA ILE A 70 3.44 -3.13 5.95
C ILE A 70 2.43 -3.86 5.07
N ALA A 71 1.38 -3.17 4.60
CA ALA A 71 0.41 -3.75 3.68
C ALA A 71 1.06 -4.19 2.34
N ASN A 72 2.01 -3.40 1.81
CA ASN A 72 2.79 -3.75 0.62
C ASN A 72 3.70 -4.96 0.87
N MET A 73 4.33 -5.04 2.04
CA MET A 73 5.13 -6.20 2.43
C MET A 73 4.27 -7.48 2.49
N LEU A 74 3.10 -7.41 3.12
CA LEU A 74 2.17 -8.55 3.18
C LEU A 74 1.68 -8.93 1.78
N SER A 75 1.36 -7.95 0.95
CA SER A 75 1.00 -8.17 -0.46
C SER A 75 2.12 -8.84 -1.23
N ALA A 76 3.38 -8.47 -0.97
CA ALA A 76 4.55 -9.11 -1.58
C ALA A 76 4.70 -10.57 -1.12
N ILE A 77 4.51 -10.85 0.18
CA ILE A 77 4.50 -12.23 0.72
C ILE A 77 3.40 -13.06 0.05
N LYS A 78 2.18 -12.52 -0.09
CA LYS A 78 1.06 -13.18 -0.77
C LYS A 78 1.36 -13.45 -2.23
N ALA A 79 1.85 -12.46 -2.97
CA ALA A 79 2.20 -12.59 -4.38
C ALA A 79 3.31 -13.61 -4.58
N ALA A 80 4.35 -13.59 -3.74
CA ALA A 80 5.44 -14.57 -3.79
C ALA A 80 4.96 -16.00 -3.55
N LYS A 81 4.06 -16.20 -2.57
CA LYS A 81 3.41 -17.49 -2.33
C LYS A 81 2.51 -17.92 -3.50
N TYR A 82 1.75 -16.99 -4.07
CA TYR A 82 0.85 -17.26 -5.19
C TYR A 82 1.58 -17.65 -6.47
N TYR A 83 2.67 -16.96 -6.79
CA TYR A 83 3.52 -17.25 -7.95
C TYR A 83 4.58 -18.32 -7.68
N GLU A 84 4.56 -18.95 -6.51
CA GLU A 84 5.50 -20.01 -6.11
C GLU A 84 6.97 -19.59 -6.26
N MET A 85 7.28 -18.32 -5.95
CA MET A 85 8.61 -17.74 -6.10
C MET A 85 9.64 -18.49 -5.25
N GLY A 86 10.79 -18.76 -5.85
CA GLY A 86 11.93 -19.42 -5.22
C GLY A 86 13.11 -18.48 -4.96
N GLU A 87 14.25 -19.07 -4.61
CA GLU A 87 15.48 -18.34 -4.26
C GLU A 87 16.09 -17.50 -5.40
N ASN A 88 15.67 -17.73 -6.65
CA ASN A 88 16.17 -17.04 -7.83
C ASN A 88 15.27 -15.87 -8.28
N ASP A 89 14.11 -15.71 -7.64
CA ASP A 89 13.15 -14.68 -8.00
C ASP A 89 13.31 -13.44 -7.13
N ILE A 90 13.07 -12.27 -7.71
CA ILE A 90 13.20 -10.98 -7.02
C ILE A 90 11.84 -10.28 -7.05
N MET A 91 11.35 -9.94 -5.86
CA MET A 91 10.19 -9.06 -5.71
C MET A 91 10.62 -7.70 -5.18
N LEU A 92 10.26 -6.65 -5.91
CA LEU A 92 10.42 -5.27 -5.47
C LEU A 92 9.04 -4.75 -5.03
N PHE A 93 8.98 -4.19 -3.84
CA PHE A 93 7.80 -3.49 -3.33
C PHE A 93 8.21 -2.16 -2.73
N VAL A 94 7.25 -1.24 -2.64
CA VAL A 94 7.50 0.14 -2.21
C VAL A 94 7.15 0.29 -0.74
N MET A 95 8.07 0.87 0.04
CA MET A 95 7.79 1.42 1.35
C MET A 95 7.48 2.90 1.17
N THR A 96 6.21 3.26 1.33
CA THR A 96 5.65 4.57 1.01
C THR A 96 6.00 5.63 2.06
N ASP A 97 5.82 5.30 3.33
CA ASP A 97 6.06 6.17 4.48
C ASP A 97 6.58 5.40 5.70
N SER A 98 7.18 6.13 6.63
CA SER A 98 7.67 5.63 7.91
C SER A 98 6.72 5.99 9.05
N MET A 99 6.95 5.40 10.23
CA MET A 99 6.23 5.73 11.45
C MET A 99 6.50 7.15 11.97
N GLU A 100 7.44 7.90 11.37
CA GLU A 100 7.67 9.31 11.69
C GLU A 100 6.40 10.16 11.46
N LEU A 101 5.64 9.84 10.41
CA LEU A 101 4.36 10.51 10.10
C LEU A 101 3.19 10.05 10.99
N TYR A 102 3.35 8.95 11.72
CA TYR A 102 2.26 8.27 12.45
C TYR A 102 2.56 8.03 13.94
N SER A 103 3.45 8.82 14.53
CA SER A 103 3.93 8.62 15.90
C SER A 103 2.82 8.54 16.96
N SER A 104 1.69 9.25 16.78
CA SER A 104 0.55 9.20 17.71
C SER A 104 -0.17 7.84 17.72
N ARG A 105 -0.14 7.09 16.61
CA ARG A 105 -0.92 5.86 16.45
C ARG A 105 -0.53 4.77 17.44
N ILE A 106 0.75 4.68 17.82
CA ILE A 106 1.20 3.71 18.82
C ILE A 106 0.59 4.01 20.19
N GLN A 107 0.47 5.28 20.57
CA GLN A 107 -0.16 5.67 21.83
C GLN A 107 -1.66 5.36 21.80
N GLU A 108 -2.33 5.72 20.71
CA GLU A 108 -3.76 5.40 20.53
C GLU A 108 -4.04 3.89 20.59
N TYR A 109 -3.17 3.06 19.99
CA TYR A 109 -3.29 1.61 20.08
C TYR A 109 -3.00 1.05 21.46
N ARG A 110 -2.13 1.66 22.25
CA ARG A 110 -1.96 1.30 23.67
C ARG A 110 -3.20 1.64 24.49
N GLU A 111 -3.85 2.76 24.21
CA GLU A 111 -5.12 3.13 24.87
C GLU A 111 -6.26 2.20 24.46
N GLN A 112 -6.32 1.82 23.19
CA GLN A 112 -7.40 1.00 22.65
C GLN A 112 -7.25 -0.49 22.98
N PHE A 113 -6.04 -1.04 22.88
CA PHE A 113 -5.77 -2.47 22.98
C PHE A 113 -4.98 -2.87 24.23
N GLY A 114 -4.50 -1.90 25.02
CA GLY A 114 -3.65 -2.15 26.18
C GLY A 114 -2.17 -2.31 25.82
N GLU A 115 -1.37 -2.68 26.82
CA GLU A 115 0.06 -2.93 26.66
C GLU A 115 0.34 -4.06 25.64
N PHE A 116 1.34 -3.88 24.78
CA PHE A 116 1.79 -4.95 23.87
C PHE A 116 2.75 -5.88 24.59
N THR A 117 2.31 -7.10 24.86
CA THR A 117 3.05 -8.07 25.65
C THR A 117 3.90 -9.01 24.79
N PRO A 118 4.80 -9.80 25.38
CA PRO A 118 5.50 -10.86 24.67
C PRO A 118 4.57 -11.92 24.06
N PHE A 119 3.35 -12.10 24.59
CA PHE A 119 2.36 -13.02 24.02
C PHE A 119 1.77 -12.42 22.73
N ASP A 120 1.41 -11.14 22.74
CA ASP A 120 0.91 -10.44 21.56
C ASP A 120 1.97 -10.42 20.44
N ALA A 121 3.24 -10.21 20.80
CA ALA A 121 4.35 -10.29 19.86
C ALA A 121 4.47 -11.68 19.21
N ALA A 122 4.29 -12.74 19.98
CA ALA A 122 4.31 -14.11 19.47
C ALA A 122 3.12 -14.40 18.54
N GLU A 123 1.92 -13.91 18.91
CA GLU A 123 0.72 -14.04 18.09
C GLU A 123 0.84 -13.28 16.77
N ALA A 124 1.25 -12.01 16.80
CA ALA A 124 1.44 -11.20 15.60
C ALA A 124 2.50 -11.81 14.66
N PHE A 125 3.62 -12.26 15.21
CA PHE A 125 4.67 -12.91 14.43
C PHE A 125 4.19 -14.20 13.77
N ALA A 126 3.49 -15.06 14.52
CA ALA A 126 3.04 -16.36 14.01
C ALA A 126 1.85 -16.25 13.06
N ARG A 127 0.81 -15.49 13.44
CA ARG A 127 -0.44 -15.36 12.69
C ARG A 127 -0.31 -14.38 11.54
N ASP A 128 0.14 -13.15 11.83
CA ASP A 128 0.02 -12.03 10.88
C ASP A 128 1.22 -11.93 9.93
N LEU A 129 2.43 -12.35 10.34
CA LEU A 129 3.60 -12.36 9.45
C LEU A 129 3.79 -13.73 8.77
N HIS A 130 4.02 -14.78 9.56
CA HIS A 130 4.29 -16.11 9.02
C HIS A 130 3.03 -16.80 8.46
N GLY A 131 1.88 -16.53 9.08
CA GLY A 131 0.60 -17.12 8.72
C GLY A 131 -0.08 -16.48 7.51
N GLU A 132 0.51 -15.47 6.87
CA GLU A 132 -0.06 -14.81 5.70
C GLU A 132 -0.36 -15.82 4.58
N THR A 133 -1.62 -15.97 4.17
CA THR A 133 -2.02 -16.99 3.18
C THR A 133 -2.29 -16.39 1.80
N THR A 134 -2.62 -17.20 0.80
CA THR A 134 -3.01 -16.73 -0.55
C THR A 134 -4.51 -16.44 -0.69
N ASP A 135 -5.25 -16.29 0.42
CA ASP A 135 -6.65 -15.86 0.37
C ASP A 135 -6.82 -14.41 -0.10
N HIS A 136 -8.05 -14.06 -0.50
CA HIS A 136 -8.45 -12.69 -0.84
C HIS A 136 -7.54 -11.94 -1.84
N LEU A 137 -6.96 -12.68 -2.79
CA LEU A 137 -6.22 -12.12 -3.93
C LEU A 137 -6.82 -12.59 -5.26
N ILE A 138 -6.64 -11.78 -6.30
CA ILE A 138 -7.06 -12.12 -7.66
C ILE A 138 -5.97 -11.70 -8.66
N GLU A 139 -5.49 -12.67 -9.44
CA GLU A 139 -4.77 -12.38 -10.68
C GLU A 139 -5.77 -11.93 -11.75
N LEU A 140 -5.54 -10.75 -12.32
CA LEU A 140 -6.48 -10.08 -13.21
C LEU A 140 -6.31 -10.53 -14.65
N THR A 141 -7.32 -11.24 -15.16
CA THR A 141 -7.52 -11.44 -16.59
C THR A 141 -7.81 -10.12 -17.30
N TYR A 142 -7.75 -10.10 -18.64
CA TYR A 142 -8.18 -8.93 -19.41
C TYR A 142 -9.61 -8.48 -19.05
N ALA A 143 -10.53 -9.43 -18.86
CA ALA A 143 -11.91 -9.14 -18.49
C ALA A 143 -12.00 -8.54 -17.08
N ASP A 144 -11.19 -9.01 -16.14
CA ASP A 144 -11.13 -8.45 -14.79
C ASP A 144 -10.55 -7.04 -14.76
N ARG A 145 -9.47 -6.78 -15.50
CA ARG A 145 -8.93 -5.41 -15.65
C ARG A 145 -10.00 -4.47 -16.20
N ARG A 146 -10.79 -4.92 -17.19
CA ARG A 146 -11.88 -4.13 -17.76
C ARG A 146 -13.02 -3.91 -16.75
N ARG A 147 -13.34 -4.92 -15.94
CA ARG A 147 -14.32 -4.82 -14.84
C ARG A 147 -13.88 -3.77 -13.82
N VAL A 148 -12.64 -3.82 -13.37
CA VAL A 148 -12.07 -2.84 -12.42
C VAL A 148 -12.03 -1.44 -13.03
N HIS A 149 -11.61 -1.30 -14.29
CA HIS A 149 -11.60 -0.01 -15.01
C HIS A 149 -12.99 0.63 -15.06
N ASN A 150 -14.03 -0.16 -15.30
CA ASN A 150 -15.41 0.33 -15.35
C ASN A 150 -15.93 0.80 -13.99
N LEU A 151 -15.31 0.41 -12.85
CA LEU A 151 -15.70 0.92 -11.52
C LEU A 151 -15.46 2.43 -11.38
N LYS A 152 -14.66 3.03 -12.26
CA LYS A 152 -14.48 4.50 -12.32
C LYS A 152 -15.79 5.24 -12.65
N TYR A 153 -16.71 4.61 -13.38
CA TYR A 153 -17.89 5.27 -13.95
C TYR A 153 -18.72 6.01 -12.89
N TYR A 154 -19.15 5.31 -11.84
CA TYR A 154 -20.09 5.87 -10.87
C TYR A 154 -19.49 7.09 -10.15
N THR A 155 -18.27 6.98 -9.65
CA THR A 155 -17.65 8.10 -8.94
C THR A 155 -17.28 9.23 -9.88
N TRP A 156 -16.63 8.93 -11.01
CA TRP A 156 -16.01 9.99 -11.81
C TRP A 156 -16.96 10.62 -12.82
N VAL A 157 -17.83 9.83 -13.46
CA VAL A 157 -18.78 10.34 -14.46
C VAL A 157 -20.01 10.91 -13.76
N GLU A 158 -20.73 10.09 -12.99
CA GLU A 158 -22.02 10.49 -12.41
C GLU A 158 -21.86 11.54 -11.30
N GLN A 159 -20.79 11.48 -10.50
CA GLN A 159 -20.64 12.36 -9.33
C GLN A 159 -19.64 13.49 -9.53
N GLN A 160 -18.59 13.31 -10.34
CA GLN A 160 -17.51 14.30 -10.51
C GLN A 160 -17.40 14.91 -11.91
N GLY A 161 -18.35 14.61 -12.81
CA GLY A 161 -18.48 15.32 -14.09
C GLY A 161 -17.44 14.97 -15.15
N LYS A 162 -16.72 13.86 -15.02
CA LYS A 162 -15.93 13.27 -16.11
C LYS A 162 -16.85 12.71 -17.19
N THR A 163 -16.31 12.47 -18.38
CA THR A 163 -17.09 11.92 -19.49
C THR A 163 -16.85 10.42 -19.63
N TYR A 164 -17.88 9.70 -20.10
CA TYR A 164 -17.73 8.27 -20.39
C TYR A 164 -16.79 8.05 -21.57
N GLU A 165 -16.76 8.98 -22.52
CA GLU A 165 -15.84 8.99 -23.64
C GLU A 165 -14.38 8.99 -23.16
N GLU A 166 -14.06 9.70 -22.08
CA GLU A 166 -12.71 9.70 -21.50
C GLU A 166 -12.37 8.36 -20.84
N ILE A 167 -13.34 7.66 -20.22
CA ILE A 167 -13.16 6.28 -19.74
C ILE A 167 -12.81 5.35 -20.91
N LEU A 168 -13.48 5.50 -22.05
CA LEU A 168 -13.19 4.72 -23.25
C LEU A 168 -11.81 5.07 -23.81
N ALA A 169 -11.44 6.36 -23.84
CA ALA A 169 -10.13 6.82 -24.28
C ALA A 169 -9.00 6.22 -23.43
N GLN A 170 -9.12 6.24 -22.10
CA GLN A 170 -8.17 5.58 -21.19
C GLN A 170 -7.90 4.11 -21.52
N TRP A 171 -8.88 3.42 -22.12
CA TRP A 171 -8.79 2.01 -22.44
C TRP A 171 -8.28 1.75 -23.88
N TYR A 172 -8.82 2.48 -24.84
CA TYR A 172 -8.66 2.21 -26.29
C TYR A 172 -7.70 3.15 -27.01
N ASP A 173 -7.52 4.39 -26.54
CA ASP A 173 -6.55 5.30 -27.14
C ASP A 173 -5.13 4.86 -26.73
N PRO A 174 -4.28 4.43 -27.69
CA PRO A 174 -2.94 3.95 -27.39
C PRO A 174 -2.03 5.05 -26.82
N ASN A 175 -2.34 6.32 -27.05
CA ASN A 175 -1.51 7.45 -26.63
C ASN A 175 -2.00 8.12 -25.34
N TYR A 176 -3.21 7.81 -24.85
CA TYR A 176 -3.83 8.51 -23.72
C TYR A 176 -2.86 8.68 -22.53
N TRP A 177 -2.25 7.58 -22.08
CA TRP A 177 -1.35 7.61 -20.92
C TRP A 177 0.02 8.22 -21.24
N THR A 178 0.57 7.95 -22.43
CA THR A 178 1.88 8.48 -22.82
C THR A 178 1.84 9.99 -23.10
N ASP A 179 0.71 10.51 -23.56
CA ASP A 179 0.53 11.95 -23.79
C ASP A 179 0.43 12.74 -22.48
N ILE A 180 -0.11 12.12 -21.42
CA ILE A 180 -0.05 12.69 -20.06
C ILE A 180 1.40 12.78 -19.58
N GLN A 181 2.19 11.72 -19.78
CA GLN A 181 3.61 11.71 -19.36
C GLN A 181 4.45 12.79 -20.08
N LYS A 182 4.07 13.18 -21.30
CA LYS A 182 4.75 14.26 -22.05
C LYS A 182 4.57 15.64 -21.42
N GLN A 183 3.62 15.81 -20.50
CA GLN A 183 3.36 17.09 -19.82
C GLN A 183 4.32 17.35 -18.66
N VAL A 184 5.17 16.39 -18.28
CA VAL A 184 6.11 16.54 -17.16
C VAL A 184 6.93 17.83 -17.23
N PRO A 185 7.57 18.23 -18.36
CA PRO A 185 8.34 19.47 -18.41
C PRO A 185 7.52 20.74 -18.18
N GLU A 186 6.25 20.75 -18.61
CA GLU A 186 5.34 21.88 -18.39
C GLU A 186 4.91 21.95 -16.92
N ILE A 187 4.56 20.81 -16.33
CA ILE A 187 4.21 20.71 -14.91
C ILE A 187 5.39 21.14 -14.04
N ASP A 188 6.61 20.71 -14.36
CA ASP A 188 7.82 21.11 -13.63
C ASP A 188 8.02 22.63 -13.66
N ALA A 189 7.84 23.26 -14.83
CA ALA A 189 7.92 24.72 -14.95
C ALA A 189 6.87 25.44 -14.09
N LEU A 190 5.63 24.94 -14.07
CA LEU A 190 4.54 25.48 -13.24
C LEU A 190 4.83 25.31 -11.74
N ILE A 191 5.44 24.18 -11.34
CA ILE A 191 5.85 23.95 -9.95
C ILE A 191 6.94 24.95 -9.55
N THR A 192 7.93 25.23 -10.41
CA THR A 192 8.96 26.25 -10.14
C THR A 192 8.34 27.62 -9.95
N GLU A 193 7.47 28.06 -10.87
CA GLU A 193 6.79 29.37 -10.77
C GLU A 193 5.97 29.48 -9.47
N PHE A 194 5.24 28.42 -9.12
CA PHE A 194 4.47 28.38 -7.88
C PHE A 194 5.38 28.53 -6.65
N ASN A 195 6.50 27.81 -6.60
CA ASN A 195 7.43 27.85 -5.46
C ASN A 195 8.10 29.22 -5.31
N GLU A 196 8.47 29.87 -6.41
CA GLU A 196 8.98 31.26 -6.41
C GLU A 196 7.94 32.22 -5.81
N ARG A 197 6.67 32.08 -6.20
CA ARG A 197 5.57 32.91 -5.67
C ARG A 197 5.26 32.63 -4.20
N ALA A 198 5.46 31.40 -3.75
CA ALA A 198 5.24 30.98 -2.37
C ALA A 198 6.44 31.29 -1.44
N GLY A 199 7.57 31.74 -1.97
CA GLY A 199 8.80 32.01 -1.21
C GLY A 199 9.47 30.74 -0.67
N LEU A 200 9.24 29.60 -1.34
CA LEU A 200 9.85 28.30 -1.01
C LEU A 200 11.19 28.09 -1.76
N LEU A 201 11.55 29.02 -2.67
CA LEU A 201 12.80 29.10 -3.42
C LEU A 201 13.39 30.50 -3.34
#